data_AF-A0A369V2M8-F1
#
_entry.id   AF-A0A369V2M8-F1
#
_cell.length_a   1.000
_cell.length_b   1.000
_cell.length_c   1.000
_cell.angle_alpha   90.00
_cell.angle_beta   90.00
_cell.angle_gamma   90.00
#
_symmetry.space_group_name_H-M   'P 1'
#
loop_
_entity.id
_entity.type
_entity.pdbx_description
1 polymer ?
#
loop_
_entity_poly.entity_id
_entity_poly.type
_entity_poly.pdbx_seq_one_letter_code
_entity_poly.pdbx_strand_id
1 'polypeptide(L)' 'MKAAKRAVNDLTLAEPAQVRSDAAVFQALVTSPEARKRLAHLSDRGLQTPGALERDLGSAVAEFHH' A
#
# COMPACT_ATOMS: atom_id res chain seq x y z
N MET A 1 0.30 -18.83 26.49
CA MET A 1 0.55 -18.18 25.17
C MET A 1 0.38 -16.66 25.14
N LYS A 2 -0.63 -16.05 25.80
CA LYS A 2 -0.87 -14.60 25.74
C LYS A 2 0.32 -13.72 26.19
N ALA A 3 1.05 -14.13 27.23
CA ALA A 3 2.21 -13.39 27.73
C ALA A 3 3.37 -13.32 26.72
N ALA A 4 3.68 -14.44 26.05
CA ALA A 4 4.73 -14.49 25.03
C ALA A 4 4.39 -13.61 23.80
N LYS A 5 3.13 -13.66 23.32
CA LYS A 5 2.69 -12.79 22.22
C LYS A 5 2.80 -11.31 22.59
N ARG A 6 2.43 -10.94 23.83
CA ARG A 6 2.53 -9.56 24.31
C ARG A 6 3.98 -9.07 24.33
N ALA A 7 4.89 -9.87 24.89
CA ALA A 7 6.31 -9.51 24.94
C ALA A 7 6.92 -9.31 23.55
N VAL A 8 6.58 -10.18 22.59
CA VAL A 8 7.03 -10.00 21.19
C VAL A 8 6.45 -8.71 20.60
N ASN A 9 5.15 -8.47 20.77
CA ASN A 9 4.51 -7.26 20.27
C ASN A 9 5.12 -5.98 20.83
N ASP A 10 5.40 -5.95 22.13
CA ASP A 10 6.00 -4.78 22.81
C ASP A 10 7.43 -4.49 22.28
N LEU A 11 8.11 -5.49 21.72
CA LEU A 11 9.45 -5.35 21.12
C LEU A 11 9.42 -5.00 19.62
N THR A 12 8.40 -5.46 18.89
CA THR A 12 8.44 -5.46 17.41
C THR A 12 7.41 -4.56 16.75
N LEU A 13 6.34 -4.17 17.44
CA LEU A 13 5.32 -3.32 16.85
C LEU A 13 5.69 -1.85 16.96
N ALA A 14 5.32 -1.09 15.92
CA ALA A 14 5.44 0.35 15.92
C ALA A 14 4.52 0.98 16.98
N GLU A 15 4.97 2.13 17.50
CA GLU A 15 4.17 2.93 18.42
C GLU A 15 2.91 3.48 17.70
N PRO A 16 1.77 3.64 18.38
CA PRO A 16 0.54 4.13 17.76
C PRO A 16 0.70 5.49 17.04
N ALA A 17 1.63 6.32 17.49
CA ALA A 17 1.93 7.60 16.84
C ALA A 17 2.57 7.42 15.46
N GLN A 18 3.44 6.43 15.28
CA GLN A 18 4.07 6.11 14.00
C GLN A 18 3.04 5.58 13.01
N VAL A 19 2.14 4.69 13.46
CA VAL A 19 1.04 4.17 12.64
C VAL A 19 0.13 5.31 12.13
N ARG A 20 -0.18 6.29 12.99
CA ARG A 20 -0.97 7.48 12.58
C ARG A 20 -0.20 8.36 11.59
N SER A 21 1.11 8.50 11.77
CA SER A 21 1.96 9.26 10.86
C SER A 21 1.99 8.63 9.47
N ASP A 22 2.18 7.30 9.38
CA ASP A 22 2.18 6.57 8.10
C ASP A 22 0.85 6.73 7.36
N ALA A 23 -0.27 6.65 8.09
CA ALA A 23 -1.60 6.86 7.54
C ALA A 23 -1.78 8.29 6.99
N ALA A 24 -1.32 9.31 7.72
CA ALA A 24 -1.42 10.70 7.29
C ALA A 24 -0.60 10.95 6.01
N VAL A 25 0.63 10.41 5.94
CA VAL A 25 1.49 10.50 4.76
C VAL A 25 0.84 9.80 3.56
N PHE A 26 0.33 8.57 3.74
CA PHE A 26 -0.36 7.85 2.68
C PHE A 26 -1.57 8.64 2.14
N GLN A 27 -2.42 9.18 3.03
CA GLN A 27 -3.60 9.94 2.64
C GLN A 27 -3.24 11.22 1.86
N ALA A 28 -2.17 11.91 2.27
CA ALA A 28 -1.68 13.08 1.55
C ALA A 28 -1.20 12.72 0.13
N LEU A 29 -0.50 11.60 -0.03
CA LEU A 29 0.08 11.22 -1.32
C LEU A 29 -0.93 10.57 -2.28
N VAL A 30 -1.84 9.73 -1.78
CA VAL A 30 -2.82 9.01 -2.63
C VAL A 30 -3.80 9.95 -3.34
N THR A 31 -3.96 11.17 -2.81
CA THR A 31 -4.80 12.21 -3.42
C THR A 31 -4.06 13.05 -4.46
N SER A 32 -2.74 12.91 -4.60
CA SER A 32 -1.94 13.67 -5.57
C SER A 32 -2.33 13.37 -7.02
N PRO A 33 -2.20 14.33 -7.95
CA PRO A 33 -2.53 14.11 -9.36
C PRO A 33 -1.75 12.94 -10.00
N GLU A 34 -0.49 12.77 -9.63
CA GLU A 34 0.35 11.68 -10.13
C GLU A 34 -0.16 10.32 -9.68
N ALA A 35 -0.42 10.14 -8.38
CA ALA A 35 -0.97 8.90 -7.85
C ALA A 35 -2.33 8.57 -8.48
N ARG A 36 -3.17 9.58 -8.72
CA ARG A 36 -4.48 9.42 -9.40
C ARG A 36 -4.32 8.97 -10.85
N LYS A 37 -3.37 9.53 -11.61
CA LYS A 37 -3.07 9.11 -12.99
C LYS A 37 -2.59 7.67 -13.06
N ARG A 38 -1.65 7.29 -12.18
CA ARG A 38 -1.14 5.91 -12.08
C ARG A 38 -2.25 4.93 -11.73
N LEU A 39 -3.12 5.29 -10.79
CA LEU A 39 -4.25 4.46 -10.41
C LEU A 39 -5.24 4.29 -11.58
N ALA A 40 -5.56 5.38 -12.30
CA ALA A 40 -6.42 5.30 -13.48
C ALA A 40 -5.84 4.38 -14.56
N HIS A 41 -4.55 4.50 -14.87
CA HIS A 41 -3.85 3.60 -15.80
C HIS A 41 -3.96 2.13 -15.41
N LEU A 42 -3.79 1.81 -14.13
CA LEU A 42 -3.94 0.44 -13.64
C LEU A 42 -5.40 -0.04 -13.72
N SER A 43 -6.36 0.81 -13.35
CA SER A 43 -7.79 0.51 -13.46
C SER A 43 -8.22 0.21 -14.89
N ASP A 44 -7.78 1.01 -15.87
CA ASP A 44 -8.07 0.79 -17.30
C ASP A 44 -7.49 -0.54 -17.81
N ARG A 45 -6.46 -1.05 -17.16
CA ARG A 45 -5.81 -2.34 -17.46
C ARG A 45 -6.38 -3.51 -16.65
N GLY A 46 -7.41 -3.30 -15.85
CA GLY A 46 -8.10 -4.36 -15.10
C GLY A 46 -7.59 -4.59 -13.68
N LEU A 47 -7.03 -3.56 -13.01
CA LEU A 47 -6.89 -3.57 -11.55
C LEU A 47 -8.22 -3.92 -10.88
N GLN A 48 -8.16 -4.69 -9.80
CA GLN A 48 -9.28 -5.26 -9.06
C GLN A 48 -10.07 -6.35 -9.82
N THR A 49 -9.50 -6.92 -10.88
CA THR A 49 -10.05 -8.09 -11.58
C THR A 49 -9.06 -9.26 -11.53
N PRO A 50 -9.50 -10.53 -11.53
CA PRO A 50 -8.60 -11.70 -11.45
C PRO A 50 -7.82 -11.97 -12.76
N GLY A 51 -7.14 -10.95 -13.28
CA GLY A 51 -6.37 -10.95 -14.52
C GLY A 51 -4.86 -11.06 -14.32
N ALA A 52 -4.12 -10.99 -15.43
CA ALA A 52 -2.65 -11.03 -15.41
C ALA A 52 -2.04 -9.84 -14.65
N LEU A 53 -2.67 -8.66 -14.75
CA LEU A 53 -2.25 -7.46 -14.03
C LEU A 53 -2.24 -7.69 -12.51
N GLU A 54 -3.31 -8.23 -11.92
CA GLU A 54 -3.36 -8.48 -10.47
C GLU A 54 -2.41 -9.60 -10.05
N ARG A 55 -2.19 -10.61 -10.91
CA ARG A 55 -1.22 -11.69 -10.63
C ARG A 55 0.23 -11.20 -10.61
N ASP A 56 0.53 -10.16 -11.38
CA ASP A 56 1.87 -9.57 -11.51
C ASP A 56 1.84 -8.05 -11.27
N LEU A 57 1.17 -7.64 -10.19
CA LEU A 57 0.94 -6.23 -9.88
C LEU A 57 2.25 -5.45 -9.69
N GLY A 58 3.27 -6.10 -9.12
CA GLY A 58 4.60 -5.50 -8.94
C GLY A 58 5.21 -5.03 -10.25
N SER A 59 5.19 -5.88 -11.28
CA SER A 59 5.68 -5.53 -12.62
C SER A 59 4.79 -4.49 -13.29
N ALA A 60 3.46 -4.64 -13.19
CA ALA A 60 2.50 -3.70 -13.78
C ALA A 60 2.64 -2.27 -13.23
N VAL A 61 2.99 -2.12 -11.95
CA VAL A 61 3.27 -0.81 -11.32
C VAL A 61 4.58 -0.21 -11.83
N ALA A 62 5.58 -1.03 -12.14
CA ALA A 62 6.89 -0.58 -12.63
C ALA A 62 6.85 -0.10 -14.10
N GLU A 63 5.94 -0.63 -14.91
CA GLU A 63 5.77 -0.29 -16.33
C GLU A 63 5.23 1.12 -16.60
N PHE A 64 4.75 1.82 -15.57
CA PHE A 64 4.29 3.19 -15.74
C PHE A 64 5.47 4.14 -15.94
N HIS A 65 5.71 4.51 -17.19
CA HIS A 65 6.68 5.52 -17.60
C HIS A 65 5.92 6.76 -18.10
N HIS A 66 6.12 7.91 -17.45
CA HIS A 66 5.66 9.23 -17.90
C HIS A 66 6.85 10.12 -18.17
#